data_AF-A0A231HG77-F1
#
_entry.id   AF-A0A231HG77-F1
#
_cell.length_a   1.000
_cell.length_b   1.000
_cell.length_c   1.000
_cell.angle_alpha   90.00
_cell.angle_beta   90.00
_cell.angle_gamma   90.00
#
_symmetry.space_group_name_H-M   'P 1'
#
loop_
_entity.id
_entity.type
_entity.pdbx_description
1 polymer ?
#
loop_
_entity_poly.entity_id
_entity_poly.type
_entity_poly.pdbx_seq_one_letter_code
_entity_poly.pdbx_strand_id
1 'polypeptide(L)'
;MTRPPTFTVGEFRKASASSPHQNCVRVARKHGWTAVWDDKRATAATTAGTAVIGTEILLLRDEQFDSYQAGIRAGRTERLPITQFRRPDGRYVLRAETGRPTADVELIFDRAELDAFHHGVRTHEFDLHRFTAPALDDTECDTRATGLTARIPA
;
A
#
# COMPACT_ATOMS: atom_id res chain seq x y z
N MET A 1 -19.98 2.92 4.48
CA MET A 1 -18.71 2.64 3.76
C MET A 1 -17.88 3.92 3.76
N THR A 2 -16.60 3.88 4.15
CA THR A 2 -15.73 5.08 4.08
C THR A 2 -15.37 5.38 2.63
N ARG A 3 -15.34 6.66 2.25
CA ARG A 3 -14.94 7.13 0.92
C ARG A 3 -13.43 6.93 0.71
N PRO A 4 -12.96 6.62 -0.52
CA PRO A 4 -11.53 6.66 -0.85
C PRO A 4 -10.87 7.99 -0.46
N PRO A 5 -9.71 7.98 0.22
CA PRO A 5 -8.92 9.17 0.41
C PRO A 5 -8.14 9.53 -0.86
N THR A 6 -7.74 10.78 -0.98
CA THR A 6 -6.76 11.21 -1.98
C THR A 6 -5.36 10.80 -1.52
N PHE A 7 -4.60 10.11 -2.35
CA PHE A 7 -3.19 9.80 -2.09
C PHE A 7 -2.28 10.84 -2.73
N THR A 8 -1.14 11.12 -2.11
CA THR A 8 -0.07 11.94 -2.69
C THR A 8 1.17 11.09 -2.97
N VAL A 9 1.98 11.51 -3.94
CA VAL A 9 3.17 10.77 -4.39
C VAL A 9 4.13 10.44 -3.25
N GLY A 10 4.29 11.35 -2.27
CA GLY A 10 5.18 11.16 -1.13
C GLY A 10 4.75 10.04 -0.17
N GLU A 11 3.50 9.59 -0.24
CA GLU A 11 2.98 8.50 0.60
C GLU A 11 3.29 7.12 0.04
N PHE A 12 3.72 7.05 -1.22
CA PHE A 12 3.99 5.79 -1.92
C PHE A 12 5.39 5.26 -1.61
N ARG A 13 5.44 4.03 -1.11
CA ARG A 13 6.65 3.27 -0.85
C ARG A 13 6.98 2.37 -2.03
N LYS A 14 8.24 2.39 -2.44
CA LYS A 14 8.79 1.58 -3.53
C LYS A 14 9.37 0.27 -2.97
N ALA A 15 9.28 -0.83 -3.72
CA ALA A 15 9.93 -2.08 -3.33
C ALA A 15 11.46 -1.92 -3.29
N SER A 16 12.15 -2.49 -2.31
CA SER A 16 13.61 -2.33 -2.20
C SER A 16 14.37 -2.98 -3.36
N ALA A 17 13.88 -4.14 -3.83
CA ALA A 17 14.46 -4.91 -4.94
C ALA A 17 14.31 -4.24 -6.33
N SER A 18 13.74 -3.05 -6.36
CA SER A 18 13.38 -2.35 -7.58
C SER A 18 14.44 -1.32 -8.02
N SER A 19 15.48 -1.12 -7.21
CA SER A 19 16.74 -0.47 -7.61
C SER A 19 17.67 -1.48 -8.29
N PRO A 20 18.24 -1.19 -9.49
CA PRO A 20 18.38 0.11 -10.16
C PRO A 20 17.43 0.37 -11.36
N HIS A 21 16.34 -0.39 -11.53
CA HIS A 21 15.53 -0.36 -12.76
C HIS A 21 14.62 0.89 -12.90
N GLN A 22 14.72 1.84 -11.96
CA GLN A 22 14.14 3.20 -11.92
C GLN A 22 12.61 3.31 -12.04
N ASN A 23 11.88 2.34 -12.59
CA ASN A 23 10.44 2.39 -12.84
C ASN A 23 9.73 1.22 -12.16
N CYS A 24 9.01 1.43 -11.05
CA CYS A 24 8.52 0.28 -10.29
C CYS A 24 7.17 0.54 -9.63
N VAL A 25 6.49 -0.55 -9.28
CA VAL A 25 5.29 -0.52 -8.46
C VAL A 25 5.60 0.18 -7.14
N ARG A 26 4.76 1.17 -6.80
CA ARG A 26 4.75 1.79 -5.49
C ARG A 26 3.41 1.56 -4.82
N VAL A 27 3.43 1.40 -3.50
CA VAL A 27 2.25 1.11 -2.68
C VAL A 27 2.13 2.18 -1.60
N ALA A 28 0.93 2.72 -1.40
CA ALA A 28 0.58 3.58 -0.27
C ALA A 28 -0.62 2.97 0.46
N ARG A 29 -0.66 3.09 1.79
CA ARG A 29 -1.79 2.60 2.61
C ARG A 29 -2.20 3.66 3.62
N LYS A 30 -3.49 4.00 3.70
CA LYS A 30 -4.05 4.88 4.74
C LYS A 30 -5.57 4.78 4.82
N HIS A 31 -6.13 5.03 6.00
CA HIS A 31 -7.58 5.09 6.25
C HIS A 31 -8.37 3.86 5.76
N GLY A 32 -7.79 2.65 5.83
CA GLY A 32 -8.44 1.42 5.37
C GLY A 32 -8.36 1.20 3.85
N TRP A 33 -7.51 1.95 3.15
CA TRP A 33 -7.33 1.89 1.71
C TRP A 33 -5.86 1.71 1.34
N THR A 34 -5.63 0.86 0.34
CA THR A 34 -4.36 0.68 -0.34
C THR A 34 -4.44 1.21 -1.76
N ALA A 35 -3.48 2.04 -2.15
CA ALA A 35 -3.25 2.47 -3.52
C ALA A 35 -1.98 1.82 -4.08
N VAL A 36 -2.07 1.30 -5.29
CA VAL A 36 -0.93 0.80 -6.08
C VAL A 36 -0.76 1.72 -7.28
N TRP A 37 0.46 2.20 -7.50
CA TRP A 37 0.78 3.19 -8.52
C TRP A 37 2.03 2.79 -9.31
N ASP A 38 2.03 3.09 -10.61
CA ASP A 38 3.21 2.96 -11.46
C ASP A 38 3.96 4.30 -11.52
N ASP A 39 5.17 4.29 -10.97
CA ASP A 39 6.13 5.41 -10.98
C ASP A 39 6.33 6.03 -12.37
N LYS A 40 6.19 5.24 -13.44
CA LYS A 40 6.29 5.72 -14.83
C LYS A 40 5.28 6.81 -15.19
N ARG A 41 4.19 6.94 -14.42
CA ARG A 41 3.18 7.99 -14.60
C ARG A 41 3.63 9.33 -14.04
N ALA A 42 4.73 9.38 -13.29
CA ALA A 42 5.34 10.63 -12.85
C ALA A 42 5.90 11.42 -14.03
N THR A 43 5.75 12.74 -13.97
CA THR A 43 6.34 13.70 -14.92
C THR A 43 7.32 14.61 -14.18
N ALA A 44 8.03 15.49 -14.90
CA ALA A 44 8.90 16.49 -14.30
C ALA A 44 8.16 17.46 -13.34
N ALA A 45 6.84 17.59 -13.47
CA ALA A 45 6.02 18.41 -12.57
C ALA A 45 5.51 17.64 -11.34
N THR A 46 5.73 16.33 -11.27
CA THR A 46 5.26 15.49 -10.17
C THR A 46 6.16 15.66 -8.96
N THR A 47 5.59 16.15 -7.85
CA THR A 47 6.26 16.37 -6.57
C THR A 47 5.68 15.47 -5.50
N ALA A 48 6.31 15.39 -4.32
CA ALA A 48 5.79 14.59 -3.20
C ALA A 48 4.36 15.00 -2.77
N GLY A 49 3.98 16.27 -2.94
CA GLY A 49 2.64 16.78 -2.63
C GLY A 49 1.60 16.57 -3.74
N THR A 50 2.01 16.10 -4.93
CA THR A 50 1.11 15.90 -6.06
C THR A 50 0.11 14.78 -5.73
N ALA A 51 -1.17 15.09 -5.82
CA ALA A 51 -2.25 14.12 -5.68
C ALA A 51 -2.22 13.14 -6.86
N VAL A 52 -2.30 11.85 -6.58
CA VAL A 52 -2.40 10.81 -7.61
C VAL A 52 -3.87 10.54 -7.91
N ILE A 53 -4.24 10.67 -9.19
CA ILE A 53 -5.64 10.62 -9.61
C ILE A 53 -6.12 9.17 -9.63
N GLY A 54 -7.39 8.95 -9.30
CA GLY A 54 -8.01 7.61 -9.30
C GLY A 54 -7.89 6.85 -10.62
N THR A 55 -7.73 7.54 -11.76
CA THR A 55 -7.53 6.92 -13.09
C THR A 55 -6.10 6.42 -13.33
N GLU A 56 -5.21 6.58 -12.35
CA GLU A 56 -3.79 6.26 -12.45
C GLU A 56 -3.32 5.23 -11.42
N ILE A 57 -4.20 4.85 -10.50
CA ILE A 57 -3.91 3.93 -9.40
C ILE A 57 -4.89 2.77 -9.39
N LEU A 58 -4.42 1.61 -8.94
CA LEU A 58 -5.32 0.57 -8.47
C LEU A 58 -5.66 0.89 -7.02
N LEU A 59 -6.95 0.98 -6.72
CA LEU A 59 -7.43 1.29 -5.38
C LEU A 59 -8.19 0.11 -4.80
N LEU A 60 -7.73 -0.36 -3.64
CA LEU A 60 -8.29 -1.50 -2.92
C LEU A 60 -8.52 -1.14 -1.45
N ARG A 61 -9.43 -1.87 -0.79
CA ARG A 61 -9.46 -1.92 0.66
C ARG A 61 -8.20 -2.63 1.18
N ASP A 62 -7.77 -2.27 2.38
CA ASP A 62 -6.60 -2.87 3.00
C ASP A 62 -6.70 -4.39 3.11
N GLU A 63 -7.86 -4.92 3.48
CA GLU A 63 -8.09 -6.37 3.63
C GLU A 63 -7.98 -7.12 2.30
N GLN A 64 -8.31 -6.45 1.20
CA GLN A 64 -8.20 -7.00 -0.15
C GLN A 64 -6.75 -7.05 -0.59
N PHE A 65 -5.99 -6.00 -0.30
CA PHE A 65 -4.58 -5.99 -0.58
C PHE A 65 -3.84 -7.03 0.27
N ASP A 66 -4.22 -7.20 1.54
CA ASP A 66 -3.66 -8.25 2.41
C ASP A 66 -3.99 -9.67 1.92
N SER A 67 -5.21 -9.88 1.39
CA SER A 67 -5.58 -11.13 0.73
C SER A 67 -4.75 -11.39 -0.53
N TYR A 68 -4.47 -10.36 -1.33
CA TYR A 68 -3.56 -10.44 -2.47
C TYR A 68 -2.13 -10.82 -2.02
N GLN A 69 -1.59 -10.14 -1.00
CA GLN A 69 -0.27 -10.44 -0.45
C GLN A 69 -0.16 -11.89 0.03
N ALA A 70 -1.16 -12.38 0.78
CA ALA A 70 -1.21 -13.77 1.24
C ALA A 70 -1.28 -14.77 0.07
N GLY A 71 -2.00 -14.42 -0.99
CA GLY A 71 -2.06 -15.18 -2.23
C GLY A 71 -0.69 -15.36 -2.88
N ILE A 72 0.00 -14.26 -3.15
CA ILE A 72 1.34 -14.25 -3.77
C ILE A 72 2.37 -15.01 -2.91
N ARG A 73 2.32 -14.84 -1.59
CA ARG A 73 3.19 -15.58 -0.63
C ARG A 73 2.94 -17.09 -0.67
N ALA A 74 1.69 -17.49 -0.88
CA ALA A 74 1.31 -18.90 -1.06
C ALA A 74 1.54 -19.42 -2.50
N GLY A 75 2.16 -18.64 -3.39
CA GLY A 75 2.42 -19.03 -4.78
C GLY A 75 1.20 -18.96 -5.70
N ARG A 76 0.08 -18.38 -5.25
CA ARG A 76 -1.12 -18.18 -6.08
C ARG A 76 -0.99 -16.90 -6.90
N THR A 77 -1.46 -16.94 -8.14
CA THR A 77 -1.50 -15.77 -9.04
C THR A 77 -2.88 -15.53 -9.66
N GLU A 78 -3.84 -16.41 -9.37
CA GLU A 78 -5.20 -16.37 -9.90
C GLU A 78 -6.21 -16.15 -8.78
N ARG A 79 -7.39 -15.62 -9.13
CA ARG A 79 -8.51 -15.36 -8.20
C ARG A 79 -8.10 -14.51 -7.00
N LEU A 80 -7.20 -13.56 -7.22
CA LEU A 80 -6.78 -12.58 -6.23
C LEU A 80 -7.44 -11.22 -6.51
N PRO A 81 -7.57 -10.34 -5.49
CA PRO A 81 -8.14 -9.01 -5.66
C PRO A 81 -7.41 -8.11 -6.67
N ILE A 82 -6.13 -8.39 -6.94
CA ILE A 82 -5.40 -7.88 -8.09
C ILE A 82 -5.19 -9.04 -9.05
N THR A 83 -5.74 -8.91 -10.24
CA THR A 83 -5.58 -9.88 -11.32
C THR A 83 -4.38 -9.50 -12.19
N GLN A 84 -3.68 -10.51 -12.68
CA GLN A 84 -2.52 -10.35 -13.55
C GLN A 84 -2.71 -11.12 -14.85
N PHE A 85 -2.44 -10.46 -15.99
CA PHE A 85 -2.50 -11.10 -17.31
C PHE A 85 -1.24 -10.77 -18.11
N ARG A 86 -0.68 -11.78 -18.79
CA ARG A 86 0.46 -11.61 -19.69
C ARG A 86 -0.05 -11.28 -21.10
N ARG A 87 0.34 -10.12 -21.62
CA ARG A 87 0.04 -9.68 -22.98
C ARG A 87 0.95 -10.38 -24.02
N PRO A 88 0.54 -10.40 -25.31
CA PRO A 88 1.36 -10.95 -26.39
C PRO A 88 2.73 -10.26 -26.56
N ASP A 89 2.84 -8.99 -26.17
CA ASP A 89 4.09 -8.21 -26.19
C ASP A 89 5.06 -8.57 -25.05
N GLY A 90 4.71 -9.55 -24.21
CA GLY A 90 5.50 -10.01 -23.09
C GLY A 90 5.35 -9.19 -21.81
N ARG A 91 4.57 -8.09 -21.82
CA ARG A 91 4.26 -7.29 -20.64
C ARG A 91 3.13 -7.90 -19.81
N TYR A 92 3.06 -7.51 -18.55
CA TYR A 92 2.05 -7.93 -17.59
C TYR A 92 1.14 -6.76 -17.24
N VAL A 93 -0.16 -7.01 -17.24
CA VAL A 93 -1.19 -6.06 -16.87
C VAL A 93 -1.72 -6.42 -15.49
N LEU A 94 -1.69 -5.48 -14.56
CA LEU A 94 -2.34 -5.58 -13.25
C LEU A 94 -3.62 -4.75 -13.28
N ARG A 95 -4.71 -5.36 -12.80
CA ARG A 95 -6.02 -4.72 -12.63
C ARG A 95 -6.63 -5.13 -11.31
N ALA A 96 -7.35 -4.22 -10.67
CA ALA A 96 -8.27 -4.59 -9.60
C ALA A 96 -9.37 -5.51 -10.18
N GLU A 97 -9.86 -6.45 -9.38
CA GLU A 97 -11.02 -7.26 -9.74
C GLU A 97 -12.21 -6.40 -10.18
N THR A 98 -13.02 -6.89 -11.12
CA THR A 98 -14.18 -6.16 -11.67
C THR A 98 -15.19 -5.78 -10.56
N GLY A 99 -15.82 -4.61 -10.67
CA GLY A 99 -16.77 -4.09 -9.66
C GLY A 99 -16.12 -3.33 -8.50
N ARG A 100 -14.84 -2.96 -8.64
CA ARG A 100 -14.08 -2.16 -7.67
C ARG A 100 -13.90 -0.71 -8.17
N PRO A 101 -13.61 0.25 -7.27
CA PRO A 101 -13.07 1.54 -7.70
C PRO A 101 -11.87 1.28 -8.62
N THR A 102 -11.74 2.02 -9.72
CA THR A 102 -10.58 1.93 -10.63
C THR A 102 -10.45 0.61 -11.42
N ALA A 103 -11.53 -0.15 -11.60
CA ALA A 103 -11.49 -1.41 -12.38
C ALA A 103 -11.01 -1.23 -13.84
N ASP A 104 -11.16 -0.04 -14.40
CA ASP A 104 -10.68 0.32 -15.75
C ASP A 104 -9.20 0.76 -15.78
N VAL A 105 -8.56 0.87 -14.62
CA VAL A 105 -7.15 1.23 -14.53
C VAL A 105 -6.28 0.01 -14.76
N GLU A 106 -5.33 0.18 -15.68
CA GLU A 106 -4.33 -0.82 -16.01
C GLU A 106 -2.94 -0.30 -15.63
N LEU A 107 -2.23 -1.09 -14.84
CA LEU A 107 -0.80 -0.89 -14.59
C LEU A 107 -0.02 -1.93 -15.39
N ILE A 108 0.92 -1.46 -16.21
CA ILE A 108 1.63 -2.30 -17.18
C ILE A 108 3.09 -2.39 -16.79
N PHE A 109 3.56 -3.62 -16.59
CA PHE A 109 4.90 -3.93 -16.13
C PHE A 109 5.61 -4.90 -17.06
N ASP A 110 6.93 -4.81 -17.12
CA ASP A 110 7.71 -5.93 -17.67
C ASP A 110 7.84 -7.07 -16.64
N ARG A 111 8.55 -8.13 -17.02
CA ARG A 111 8.77 -9.28 -16.14
C ARG A 111 9.58 -8.92 -14.89
N ALA A 112 10.62 -8.11 -15.04
CA ALA A 112 11.53 -7.76 -13.94
C ALA A 112 10.82 -6.88 -12.91
N GLU A 113 10.00 -5.94 -13.37
CA GLU A 113 9.17 -5.08 -12.53
C GLU A 113 8.12 -5.89 -11.74
N LEU A 114 7.46 -6.85 -12.40
CA LEU A 114 6.51 -7.74 -11.71
C LEU A 114 7.21 -8.63 -10.68
N ASP A 115 8.37 -9.19 -11.03
CA ASP A 115 9.15 -10.03 -10.12
C ASP A 115 9.67 -9.23 -8.92
N ALA A 116 10.09 -7.98 -9.12
CA ALA A 116 10.49 -7.07 -8.03
C ALA A 116 9.31 -6.72 -7.11
N PHE A 117 8.12 -6.49 -7.67
CA PHE A 117 6.92 -6.27 -6.87
C PHE A 117 6.56 -7.50 -6.03
N HIS A 118 6.53 -8.68 -6.65
CA HIS A 118 6.27 -9.92 -5.93
C HIS A 118 7.37 -10.24 -4.90
N HIS A 119 8.62 -9.85 -5.15
CA HIS A 119 9.68 -9.93 -4.16
C HIS A 119 9.34 -9.07 -2.93
N GLY A 120 8.99 -7.79 -3.11
CA GLY A 120 8.56 -6.92 -2.01
C GLY A 120 7.37 -7.47 -1.21
N VAL A 121 6.41 -8.11 -1.90
CA VAL A 121 5.30 -8.82 -1.25
C VAL A 121 5.81 -9.99 -0.39
N ARG A 122 6.72 -10.81 -0.92
CA ARG A 122 7.28 -11.97 -0.20
C ARG A 122 8.20 -11.57 0.96
N THR A 123 8.85 -10.42 0.88
CA THR A 123 9.73 -9.87 1.94
C THR A 123 8.99 -8.95 2.91
N HIS A 124 7.66 -8.93 2.89
CA HIS A 124 6.83 -8.18 3.85
C HIS A 124 7.01 -6.66 3.79
N GLU A 125 7.46 -6.11 2.66
CA GLU A 125 7.67 -4.66 2.50
C GLU A 125 6.37 -3.85 2.51
N PHE A 126 5.26 -4.50 2.14
CA PHE A 126 3.95 -3.87 1.99
C PHE A 126 2.94 -4.21 3.11
N ASP A 127 3.40 -4.83 4.20
CA ASP A 127 2.56 -5.13 5.36
C ASP A 127 2.03 -3.84 6.02
N LEU A 128 0.79 -3.86 6.50
CA LEU A 128 0.08 -2.67 7.00
C LEU A 128 0.86 -1.92 8.09
N HIS A 129 1.49 -2.66 9.02
CA HIS A 129 2.27 -2.08 10.12
C HIS A 129 3.46 -1.22 9.66
N ARG A 130 3.88 -1.36 8.39
CA ARG A 130 4.93 -0.56 7.78
C ARG A 130 4.44 0.82 7.30
N PHE A 131 3.12 1.04 7.27
CA PHE A 131 2.49 2.28 6.80
C PHE A 131 1.77 3.05 7.90
N THR A 132 1.40 2.37 8.98
CA THR A 132 1.00 3.03 10.22
C THR A 132 2.25 3.65 10.85
N ALA A 133 2.32 4.98 10.87
CA ALA A 133 3.12 5.64 11.89
C ALA A 133 2.62 5.16 13.27
N PRO A 134 3.48 4.97 14.28
CA PRO A 134 2.98 4.84 15.64
C PRO A 134 2.11 6.09 15.90
N ALA A 135 0.85 5.87 16.24
CA ALA A 135 0.02 6.94 16.76
C ALA A 135 0.78 7.51 17.96
N LEU A 136 1.10 8.80 17.94
CA LEU A 136 1.55 9.48 19.14
C LEU A 136 0.44 9.31 20.19
N ASP A 137 0.78 8.60 21.26
CA ASP A 137 0.03 8.30 22.47
C ASP A 137 -1.33 9.02 22.64
N ASP A 138 -2.42 8.30 22.39
CA ASP A 138 -3.70 8.51 23.09
C ASP A 138 -3.68 7.77 24.43
N THR A 139 -2.62 7.98 25.22
CA THR A 139 -2.62 7.60 26.64
C THR A 139 -2.16 8.80 27.45
N GLU A 140 -3.02 9.81 27.49
CA GLU A 140 -3.15 10.68 28.65
C GLU A 140 -3.51 9.76 29.84
N CYS A 141 -2.50 9.16 30.46
CA CYS A 141 -2.66 8.42 31.70
C CYS A 141 -2.98 9.44 32.78
N ASP A 142 -4.29 9.57 33.03
CA ASP A 142 -4.96 10.16 34.16
C ASP A 142 -4.13 10.04 35.44
N THR A 143 -3.28 11.05 35.69
CA THR A 143 -2.48 11.16 36.90
C THR A 143 -3.25 12.02 37.89
N ARG A 144 -4.38 11.51 38.41
CA ARG A 144 -5.00 12.00 39.65
C ARG A 144 -5.67 10.87 40.44
N ALA A 145 -4.83 10.04 41.06
CA ALA A 145 -5.19 9.33 42.28
C ALA A 145 -4.08 9.51 43.33
N THR A 146 -3.86 10.78 43.73
CA THR A 146 -2.97 11.09 44.85
C THR A 146 -3.76 11.03 46.15
N GLY A 147 -3.42 10.05 46.99
CA GLY A 147 -3.38 10.25 48.43
C GLY A 147 -4.54 9.71 49.26
N LEU A 148 -4.53 8.41 49.56
CA LEU A 148 -5.10 7.91 50.82
C LEU A 148 -4.40 6.63 51.28
N THR A 149 -3.33 6.75 52.07
CA THR A 149 -3.20 6.14 53.42
C THR A 149 -1.79 6.32 53.99
N ALA A 150 -1.76 7.12 55.06
CA ALA A 150 -1.02 6.93 56.31
C ALA A 150 0.46 6.53 56.29
N ARG A 151 1.32 7.49 56.66
CA ARG A 151 2.48 7.21 57.54
C ARG A 151 2.37 8.05 58.81
N ILE A 152 2.47 7.33 59.93
CA ILE A 152 2.47 7.74 61.34
C ILE A 152 3.80 8.44 61.68
N PRO A 153 3.79 9.41 62.61
CA PRO A 153 4.68 9.34 63.79
C PRO A 153 3.99 9.90 65.06
N ALA A 154 4.34 9.60 66.30
CA ALA A 154 5.30 8.72 66.97
C ALA A 154 4.68 8.33 68.33
#